data_AF-A0A4Q3APM4-F1
#
_entry.id   AF-A0A4Q3APM4-F1
#
_cell.length_a   1.000
_cell.length_b   1.000
_cell.length_c   1.000
_cell.angle_alpha   90.00
_cell.angle_beta   90.00
_cell.angle_gamma   90.00
#
_symmetry.space_group_name_H-M   'P 1'
#
loop_
_entity.id
_entity.type
_entity.pdbx_description
1 polymer ?
#
loop_
_entity_poly.entity_id
_entity_poly.type
_entity_poly.pdbx_seq_one_letter_code
_entity_poly.pdbx_strand_id
1 'polypeptide(L)'
;MRVRTTDLPCEVHPDGTRALGVNVPIGDGVAFQYRERDHKLAIQYDPRVLSPGRFNDYISQLFPAGIFTLEPAIDPLALARFRAQPLRKLKVRLARPQQLAALEDDMAAAGQAFRDLGEAYEAPVITLEMSMGHYGGQLGEGAKQMVEGFLTMAGRSSDVRGITVTPDSGDGSQNEDINLLDTLLSVKGEIAPASEAPNDVYAATSAFVQFHLAQHG
;
A
#
# COMPACT_ATOMS: atom_id res chain seq x y z
N MET A 1 -6.84 -8.85 33.11
CA MET A 1 -6.16 -8.84 31.81
C MET A 1 -5.75 -7.41 31.51
N ARG A 2 -4.46 -7.08 31.61
CA ARG A 2 -3.95 -5.71 31.48
C ARG A 2 -3.65 -5.49 30.00
N VAL A 3 -4.55 -4.81 29.29
CA VAL A 3 -4.33 -4.42 27.90
C VAL A 3 -3.18 -3.41 27.91
N ARG A 4 -2.03 -3.81 27.36
CA ARG A 4 -0.92 -2.87 27.09
C ARG A 4 -1.39 -1.92 25.99
N THR A 5 -1.24 -0.62 26.22
CA THR A 5 -1.78 0.45 25.34
C THR A 5 -0.69 1.22 24.61
N THR A 6 0.59 0.85 24.73
CA THR A 6 1.71 1.53 24.04
C THR A 6 2.84 0.54 23.78
N ASP A 7 2.86 -0.01 22.58
CA ASP A 7 3.91 -0.90 22.06
C ASP A 7 4.67 -0.10 20.98
N LEU A 8 5.81 0.47 21.38
CA LEU A 8 6.61 1.43 20.63
C LEU A 8 7.86 0.72 20.06
N PRO A 9 8.19 0.88 18.77
CA PRO A 9 9.48 0.45 18.26
C PRO A 9 10.59 1.24 18.97
N CYS A 10 11.74 0.59 19.16
CA CYS A 10 12.92 1.19 19.79
C CYS A 10 14.10 1.25 18.80
N GLU A 11 14.83 2.37 18.82
CA GLU A 11 16.13 2.50 18.17
C GLU A 11 17.19 1.77 18.98
N VAL A 12 18.01 0.95 18.32
CA VAL A 12 19.16 0.28 18.92
C VAL A 12 20.39 1.17 18.72
N HIS A 13 20.92 1.70 19.82
CA HIS A 13 22.16 2.47 19.86
C HIS A 13 23.27 1.64 20.52
N PRO A 14 24.55 2.02 20.35
CA PRO A 14 25.66 1.36 21.05
C PRO A 14 25.54 1.35 22.58
N ASP A 15 24.76 2.27 23.16
CA ASP A 15 24.53 2.43 24.60
C ASP A 15 23.20 1.84 25.10
N GLY A 16 22.40 1.22 24.22
CA GLY A 16 21.16 0.55 24.56
C GLY A 16 19.99 0.89 23.63
N THR A 17 18.80 0.46 24.03
CA THR A 17 17.56 0.72 23.27
C THR A 17 16.89 2.00 23.74
N ARG A 18 16.53 2.90 22.81
CA ARG A 18 15.76 4.12 23.10
C ARG A 18 14.41 4.06 22.39
N ALA A 19 13.35 4.52 23.05
CA ALA A 19 12.03 4.60 22.43
C ALA A 19 12.06 5.62 21.28
N LEU A 20 11.45 5.27 20.14
CA LEU A 20 11.37 6.19 19.01
C LEU A 20 10.50 7.40 19.34
N GLY A 21 11.06 8.59 19.16
CA GLY A 21 10.39 9.87 19.37
C GLY A 21 9.48 10.29 18.21
N VAL A 22 8.76 9.36 17.59
CA VAL A 22 7.84 9.65 16.48
C VAL A 22 6.41 9.78 17.01
N ASN A 23 5.64 10.71 16.44
CA ASN A 23 4.26 10.96 16.89
C ASN A 23 3.32 9.79 16.58
N VAL A 24 3.67 8.97 15.58
CA VAL A 24 2.89 7.80 15.15
C VAL A 24 3.84 6.61 14.94
N PRO A 25 4.10 5.81 15.98
CA PRO A 25 4.93 4.62 15.87
C PRO A 25 4.33 3.58 14.91
N ILE A 26 5.21 2.85 14.22
CA ILE A 26 4.88 1.59 13.55
C ILE A 26 4.96 0.49 14.61
N GLY A 27 3.86 -0.17 14.97
CA GLY A 27 3.78 -1.02 16.17
C GLY A 27 4.78 -2.20 16.22
N ASP A 28 4.88 -2.86 17.37
CA ASP A 28 5.74 -4.04 17.56
C ASP A 28 5.39 -5.17 16.57
N GLY A 29 6.42 -5.89 16.10
CA GLY A 29 6.24 -7.06 15.23
C GLY A 29 6.16 -6.74 13.73
N VAL A 30 6.63 -5.56 13.31
CA VAL A 30 6.78 -5.19 11.90
C VAL A 30 8.26 -5.18 11.54
N ALA A 31 8.69 -6.09 10.66
CA ALA A 31 10.05 -6.05 10.11
C ALA A 31 10.08 -5.33 8.76
N PHE A 32 11.13 -4.54 8.55
CA PHE A 32 11.44 -3.98 7.24
C PHE A 32 12.95 -4.00 7.00
N GLN A 33 13.34 -4.07 5.73
CA GLN A 33 14.71 -4.02 5.30
C GLN A 33 14.82 -3.23 4.02
N TYR A 34 15.78 -2.30 3.99
CA TYR A 34 16.15 -1.57 2.79
C TYR A 34 17.49 -2.09 2.27
N ARG A 35 17.55 -2.38 0.97
CA ARG A 35 18.79 -2.75 0.28
C ARG A 35 19.23 -1.59 -0.60
N GLU A 36 20.34 -0.97 -0.22
CA GLU A 36 20.87 0.22 -0.91
C GLU A 36 21.25 -0.05 -2.37
N ARG A 37 21.79 -1.24 -2.67
CA ARG A 37 22.32 -1.58 -4.01
C ARG A 37 21.29 -1.40 -5.14
N ASP A 38 20.03 -1.72 -4.87
CA ASP A 38 18.95 -1.66 -5.85
C ASP A 38 17.75 -0.84 -5.37
N HIS A 39 17.93 -0.06 -4.31
CA HIS A 39 16.91 0.81 -3.74
C HIS A 39 15.58 0.09 -3.39
N LYS A 40 15.64 -1.21 -3.08
CA LYS A 40 14.45 -2.00 -2.74
C LYS A 40 14.19 -1.98 -1.24
N LEU A 41 12.97 -1.60 -0.88
CA LEU A 41 12.43 -1.73 0.47
C LEU A 41 11.52 -2.97 0.52
N ALA A 42 11.83 -3.90 1.41
CA ALA A 42 10.92 -4.97 1.78
C ALA A 42 10.33 -4.65 3.16
N ILE A 43 9.01 -4.63 3.25
CA ILE A 43 8.27 -4.40 4.49
C ILE A 43 7.32 -5.57 4.70
N GLN A 44 7.15 -5.98 5.95
CA GLN A 44 6.01 -6.81 6.32
C GLN A 44 4.73 -5.99 6.14
N TYR A 45 4.00 -6.27 5.06
CA TYR A 45 2.75 -5.59 4.79
C TYR A 45 1.63 -6.20 5.62
N ASP A 46 1.24 -5.52 6.69
CA ASP A 46 -0.05 -5.70 7.33
C ASP A 46 -0.86 -4.41 7.13
N PRO A 47 -1.91 -4.40 6.28
CA PRO A 47 -2.67 -3.19 6.01
C PRO A 47 -3.31 -2.55 7.25
N ARG A 48 -3.49 -3.30 8.34
CA ARG A 48 -4.02 -2.80 9.62
C ARG A 48 -2.93 -2.08 10.44
N VAL A 49 -1.67 -2.45 10.27
CA VAL A 49 -0.55 -2.02 11.13
C VAL A 49 0.45 -1.14 10.36
N LEU A 50 0.89 -1.55 9.17
CA LEU A 50 1.89 -0.86 8.34
C LEU A 50 1.46 -0.78 6.86
N SER A 51 1.21 0.43 6.36
CA SER A 51 1.09 0.73 4.92
C SER A 51 2.36 1.41 4.39
N PRO A 52 2.60 1.39 3.06
CA PRO A 52 3.70 2.14 2.46
C PRO A 52 3.72 3.61 2.89
N GLY A 53 2.59 4.32 2.84
CA GLY A 53 2.60 5.71 3.28
C GLY A 53 2.80 5.90 4.79
N ARG A 54 2.33 4.98 5.65
CA ARG A 54 2.66 5.04 7.08
C ARG A 54 4.15 4.83 7.33
N PHE A 55 4.80 3.97 6.53
CA PHE A 55 6.25 3.84 6.53
C PHE A 55 6.93 5.13 6.06
N ASN A 56 6.42 5.77 5.01
CA ASN A 56 6.97 7.04 4.52
C ASN A 56 6.85 8.16 5.55
N ASP A 57 5.70 8.28 6.21
CA ASP A 57 5.46 9.24 7.30
C ASP A 57 6.43 8.99 8.46
N TYR A 58 6.66 7.72 8.79
CA TYR A 58 7.58 7.30 9.84
C TYR A 58 9.03 7.66 9.51
N ILE A 59 9.51 7.31 8.31
CA ILE A 59 10.87 7.61 7.87
C ILE A 59 11.10 9.12 7.72
N SER A 60 10.10 9.87 7.24
CA SER A 60 10.18 11.33 7.10
C SER A 60 10.30 12.03 8.46
N GLN A 61 9.65 11.48 9.51
CA GLN A 61 9.82 11.98 10.88
C GLN A 61 11.20 11.63 11.45
N LEU A 62 11.71 10.44 11.13
CA LEU A 62 13.01 9.97 11.60
C LEU A 62 14.19 10.71 10.93
N PHE A 63 14.03 11.06 9.65
CA PHE A 63 15.04 11.76 8.86
C PHE A 63 14.44 13.01 8.18
N PRO A 64 14.23 14.12 8.91
CA PRO A 64 13.52 15.30 8.41
C PRO A 64 14.18 15.99 7.19
N ALA A 65 15.48 15.79 7.00
CA ALA A 65 16.23 16.33 5.87
C ALA A 65 16.24 15.40 4.64
N GLY A 66 15.74 14.17 4.78
CA GLY A 66 15.68 13.19 3.70
C GLY A 66 14.40 13.32 2.89
N ILE A 67 14.54 13.25 1.56
CA ILE A 67 13.39 13.12 0.66
C ILE A 67 13.29 11.64 0.31
N PHE A 68 12.21 11.00 0.75
CA PHE A 68 11.93 9.60 0.47
C PHE A 68 10.73 9.50 -0.44
N THR A 69 10.89 8.76 -1.53
CA THR A 69 9.80 8.43 -2.45
C THR A 69 9.68 6.91 -2.48
N LEU A 70 8.48 6.39 -2.23
CA LEU A 70 8.19 4.98 -2.38
C LEU A 70 7.58 4.75 -3.74
N GLU A 71 8.31 4.11 -4.63
CA GLU A 71 7.73 3.68 -5.89
C GLU A 71 7.08 2.31 -5.68
N PRO A 72 5.75 2.17 -5.90
CA PRO A 72 5.13 0.86 -5.86
C PRO A 72 5.78 0.01 -6.94
N ALA A 73 6.23 -1.19 -6.58
CA ALA A 73 6.58 -2.18 -7.58
C ALA A 73 5.29 -2.55 -8.32
N ILE A 74 5.23 -2.28 -9.61
CA ILE A 74 4.10 -2.66 -10.46
C ILE A 74 4.62 -3.74 -11.40
N ASP A 75 3.90 -4.84 -11.54
CA ASP A 75 4.23 -5.84 -12.56
C ASP A 75 4.10 -5.20 -13.96
N PRO A 76 5.19 -5.06 -14.73
CA PRO A 76 5.17 -4.41 -16.03
C PRO A 76 4.27 -5.14 -17.03
N LEU A 77 4.09 -6.47 -16.89
CA LEU A 77 3.19 -7.25 -17.74
C LEU A 77 1.72 -6.97 -17.39
N ALA A 78 1.38 -6.92 -16.10
CA ALA A 78 0.05 -6.53 -15.64
C ALA A 78 -0.30 -5.10 -16.07
N LEU A 79 0.63 -4.17 -15.94
CA LEU A 79 0.45 -2.79 -16.38
C LEU A 79 0.29 -2.68 -17.90
N ALA A 80 1.08 -3.43 -18.66
CA ALA A 80 0.96 -3.47 -20.12
C ALA A 80 -0.40 -4.05 -20.56
N ARG A 81 -0.86 -5.14 -19.94
CA ARG A 81 -2.21 -5.71 -20.18
C ARG A 81 -3.31 -4.69 -19.90
N PHE A 82 -3.23 -4.01 -18.76
CA PHE A 82 -4.16 -2.94 -18.38
C PHE A 82 -4.21 -1.82 -19.42
N ARG A 83 -3.04 -1.32 -19.87
CA ARG A 83 -2.97 -0.24 -20.87
C ARG A 83 -3.51 -0.68 -22.23
N ALA A 84 -3.23 -1.91 -22.63
CA ALA A 84 -3.59 -2.43 -23.95
C ALA A 84 -5.08 -2.74 -24.12
N GLN A 85 -5.78 -3.12 -23.05
CA GLN A 85 -7.17 -3.59 -23.13
C GLN A 85 -8.16 -2.53 -22.63
N PRO A 86 -9.38 -2.45 -23.19
CA PRO A 86 -10.41 -1.60 -22.62
C PRO A 86 -10.87 -2.15 -21.26
N LEU A 87 -11.41 -1.29 -20.39
CA LEU A 87 -11.80 -1.68 -19.04
C LEU A 87 -13.28 -2.04 -18.96
N ARG A 88 -13.66 -3.11 -18.25
CA ARG A 88 -15.07 -3.38 -17.90
C ARG A 88 -15.41 -3.07 -16.46
N LYS A 89 -14.42 -3.17 -15.57
CA LYS A 89 -14.58 -2.86 -14.14
C LYS A 89 -13.31 -2.21 -13.59
N LEU A 90 -13.52 -1.25 -12.71
CA LEU A 90 -12.50 -0.62 -11.89
C LEU A 90 -12.95 -0.68 -10.43
N LYS A 91 -12.04 -1.04 -9.54
CA LYS A 91 -12.21 -0.98 -8.10
C LYS A 91 -11.01 -0.32 -7.45
N VAL A 92 -11.22 0.77 -6.75
CA VAL A 92 -10.19 1.50 -5.98
C VAL A 92 -10.59 1.49 -4.51
N ARG A 93 -9.65 1.12 -3.65
CA ARG A 93 -9.83 1.15 -2.20
C ARG A 93 -8.95 2.24 -1.61
N LEU A 94 -9.57 3.18 -0.90
CA LEU A 94 -8.93 4.31 -0.23
C LEU A 94 -9.11 4.16 1.28
N ALA A 95 -8.04 4.24 2.05
CA ALA A 95 -8.07 4.44 3.50
C ALA A 95 -8.03 5.94 3.78
N ARG A 96 -8.75 6.40 4.82
CA ARG A 96 -8.65 7.78 5.34
C ARG A 96 -8.69 8.88 4.25
N PRO A 97 -9.83 9.05 3.56
CA PRO A 97 -9.97 9.98 2.44
C PRO A 97 -9.68 11.46 2.78
N GLN A 98 -9.56 11.82 4.05
CA GLN A 98 -9.25 13.17 4.52
C GLN A 98 -7.93 13.73 3.95
N GLN A 99 -6.96 12.89 3.56
CA GLN A 99 -5.68 13.33 3.02
C GLN A 99 -5.62 13.38 1.47
N LEU A 100 -6.76 13.15 0.78
CA LEU A 100 -6.88 13.29 -0.68
C LEU A 100 -6.80 14.76 -1.16
N ALA A 101 -6.64 15.72 -0.24
CA ALA A 101 -6.46 17.14 -0.50
C ALA A 101 -5.28 17.48 -1.43
N ALA A 102 -4.31 16.57 -1.57
CA ALA A 102 -3.11 16.75 -2.38
C ALA A 102 -3.32 16.46 -3.89
N LEU A 103 -4.56 16.24 -4.33
CA LEU A 103 -4.88 16.04 -5.74
C LEU A 103 -4.78 17.37 -6.52
N GLU A 104 -3.85 17.44 -7.48
CA GLU A 104 -3.77 18.53 -8.46
C GLU A 104 -4.97 18.53 -9.44
N ASP A 105 -5.16 19.67 -10.12
CA ASP A 105 -6.38 20.25 -10.72
C ASP A 105 -7.43 19.28 -11.34
N ASP A 106 -7.04 18.18 -11.97
CA ASP A 106 -7.98 17.31 -12.70
C ASP A 106 -8.78 16.36 -11.79
N MET A 107 -8.31 16.09 -10.58
CA MET A 107 -8.96 15.15 -9.63
C MET A 107 -9.49 15.85 -8.37
N ALA A 108 -9.36 17.18 -8.26
CA ALA A 108 -9.74 17.94 -7.08
C ALA A 108 -11.22 17.76 -6.69
N ALA A 109 -12.13 17.71 -7.67
CA ALA A 109 -13.55 17.49 -7.44
C ALA A 109 -13.85 16.09 -6.88
N ALA A 110 -13.19 15.06 -7.40
CA ALA A 110 -13.31 13.70 -6.88
C ALA A 110 -12.72 13.62 -5.46
N GLY A 111 -11.56 14.23 -5.23
CA GLY A 111 -10.91 14.33 -3.92
C GLY A 111 -11.80 15.00 -2.86
N GLN A 112 -12.47 16.10 -3.22
CA GLN A 112 -13.42 16.75 -2.33
C GLN A 112 -14.61 15.85 -2.00
N ALA A 113 -15.22 15.22 -3.01
CA ALA A 113 -16.34 14.30 -2.80
C ALA A 113 -15.95 13.13 -1.87
N PHE A 114 -14.74 12.58 -2.01
CA PHE A 114 -14.25 11.53 -1.12
C PHE A 114 -14.03 12.01 0.32
N ARG A 115 -13.51 13.23 0.50
CA ARG A 115 -13.38 13.85 1.82
C ARG A 115 -14.74 14.01 2.48
N ASP A 116 -15.69 14.60 1.75
CA ASP A 116 -17.05 14.84 2.23
C ASP A 116 -17.73 13.51 2.63
N LEU A 117 -17.57 12.47 1.82
CA LEU A 117 -18.06 11.11 2.14
C LEU A 117 -17.33 10.50 3.34
N GLY A 118 -16.02 10.70 3.45
CA GLY A 118 -15.23 10.21 4.57
C GLY A 118 -15.61 10.84 5.90
N GLU A 119 -15.84 12.16 5.90
CA GLU A 119 -16.26 12.94 7.07
C GLU A 119 -17.71 12.65 7.43
N ALA A 120 -18.63 12.65 6.46
CA ALA A 120 -20.05 12.44 6.71
C ALA A 120 -20.37 11.06 7.32
N TYR A 121 -19.57 10.04 6.99
CA TYR A 121 -19.81 8.66 7.42
C TYR A 121 -18.76 8.11 8.39
N GLU A 122 -17.80 8.94 8.82
CA GLU A 122 -16.62 8.53 9.60
C GLU A 122 -15.95 7.25 9.05
N ALA A 123 -15.98 7.09 7.72
CA ALA A 123 -15.66 5.83 7.07
C ALA A 123 -14.14 5.60 7.09
N PRO A 124 -13.64 4.51 7.71
CA PRO A 124 -12.20 4.24 7.75
C PRO A 124 -11.64 3.85 6.37
N VAL A 125 -12.50 3.31 5.51
CA VAL A 125 -12.17 2.86 4.15
C VAL A 125 -13.33 3.18 3.20
N ILE A 126 -13.02 3.80 2.06
CA ILE A 126 -13.93 3.98 0.94
C ILE A 126 -13.52 3.03 -0.19
N THR A 127 -14.49 2.37 -0.81
CA THR A 127 -14.29 1.58 -2.03
C THR A 127 -15.09 2.21 -3.16
N LEU A 128 -14.41 2.73 -4.17
CA LEU A 128 -15.03 3.14 -5.43
C LEU A 128 -15.02 1.94 -6.38
N GLU A 129 -16.21 1.52 -6.82
CA GLU A 129 -16.37 0.45 -7.80
C GLU A 129 -17.20 0.97 -8.98
N MET A 130 -16.64 0.93 -10.18
CA MET A 130 -17.33 1.21 -11.44
C MET A 130 -17.34 -0.04 -12.29
N SER A 131 -18.50 -0.47 -12.77
CA SER A 131 -18.62 -1.67 -13.59
C SER A 131 -19.73 -1.53 -14.63
N MET A 132 -19.51 -2.11 -15.81
CA MET A 132 -20.54 -2.23 -16.84
C MET A 132 -21.61 -3.30 -16.53
N GLY A 133 -21.41 -4.10 -15.47
CA GLY A 133 -22.33 -5.16 -15.08
C GLY A 133 -22.49 -6.23 -16.17
N HIS A 134 -23.74 -6.66 -16.40
CA HIS A 134 -24.08 -7.65 -17.42
C HIS A 134 -24.22 -7.05 -18.82
N TYR A 135 -24.24 -5.71 -18.92
CA TYR A 135 -24.34 -5.05 -20.21
C TYR A 135 -23.01 -5.15 -20.96
N GLY A 136 -23.10 -5.34 -22.27
CA GLY A 136 -21.95 -5.26 -23.16
C GLY A 136 -21.40 -3.83 -23.21
N GLY A 137 -20.09 -3.71 -23.34
CA GLY A 137 -19.40 -2.42 -23.44
C GLY A 137 -18.24 -2.30 -22.46
N GLN A 138 -17.61 -1.12 -22.50
CA GLN A 138 -16.40 -0.79 -21.77
C GLN A 138 -16.54 0.57 -21.09
N LEU A 139 -15.84 0.74 -19.97
CA LEU A 139 -15.59 2.04 -19.37
C LEU A 139 -14.79 2.91 -20.35
N GLY A 140 -15.10 4.20 -20.40
CA GLY A 140 -14.40 5.15 -21.26
C GLY A 140 -12.96 5.42 -20.80
N GLU A 141 -12.22 6.15 -21.63
CA GLU A 141 -10.79 6.47 -21.38
C GLU A 141 -10.55 7.21 -20.05
N GLY A 142 -11.53 8.00 -19.58
CA GLY A 142 -11.46 8.65 -18.27
C GLY A 142 -11.29 7.67 -17.10
N ALA A 143 -11.77 6.43 -17.22
CA ALA A 143 -11.55 5.41 -16.20
C ALA A 143 -10.09 4.94 -16.15
N LYS A 144 -9.40 4.86 -17.30
CA LYS A 144 -7.96 4.56 -17.35
C LYS A 144 -7.14 5.71 -16.78
N GLN A 145 -7.47 6.95 -17.13
CA GLN A 145 -6.82 8.13 -16.59
C GLN A 145 -6.98 8.21 -15.06
N MET A 146 -8.16 7.88 -14.54
CA MET A 146 -8.41 7.78 -13.10
C MET A 146 -7.49 6.72 -12.45
N VAL A 147 -7.33 5.54 -13.06
CA VAL A 147 -6.41 4.50 -12.55
C VAL A 147 -4.96 4.97 -12.52
N GLU A 148 -4.48 5.58 -13.59
CA GLU A 148 -3.10 6.11 -13.67
C GLU A 148 -2.87 7.22 -12.62
N GLY A 149 -3.89 8.06 -12.37
CA GLY A 149 -3.89 9.02 -11.27
C GLY A 149 -3.72 8.34 -9.92
N PHE A 150 -4.53 7.32 -9.62
CA PHE A 150 -4.42 6.56 -8.37
C PHE A 150 -3.10 5.77 -8.25
N LEU A 151 -2.53 5.26 -9.34
CA LEU A 151 -1.20 4.62 -9.33
C LEU A 151 -0.10 5.63 -8.97
N THR A 152 -0.17 6.82 -9.55
CA THR A 152 0.75 7.93 -9.21
C THR A 152 0.60 8.33 -7.74
N MET A 153 -0.64 8.36 -7.23
CA MET A 153 -0.90 8.63 -5.80
C MET A 153 -0.40 7.53 -4.88
N ALA A 154 -0.52 6.26 -5.27
CA ALA A 154 -0.10 5.13 -4.44
C ALA A 154 1.41 5.19 -4.10
N GLY A 155 2.23 5.83 -4.94
CA GLY A 155 3.63 6.10 -4.64
C GLY A 155 3.91 7.37 -3.82
N ARG A 156 2.90 8.21 -3.60
CA ARG A 156 3.05 9.52 -2.94
C ARG A 156 2.23 9.68 -1.65
N SER A 157 1.14 8.93 -1.48
CA SER A 157 0.17 9.08 -0.40
C SER A 157 -0.14 7.76 0.30
N SER A 158 -0.50 7.84 1.58
CA SER A 158 -0.78 6.70 2.46
C SER A 158 -2.14 6.02 2.25
N ASP A 159 -2.95 6.56 1.36
CA ASP A 159 -4.39 6.31 1.35
C ASP A 159 -4.80 5.26 0.33
N VAL A 160 -4.09 5.06 -0.77
CA VAL A 160 -4.49 4.07 -1.78
C VAL A 160 -4.08 2.67 -1.32
N ARG A 161 -5.07 1.82 -1.02
CA ARG A 161 -4.88 0.46 -0.47
C ARG A 161 -5.01 -0.66 -1.49
N GLY A 162 -5.55 -0.36 -2.67
CA GLY A 162 -5.71 -1.35 -3.71
C GLY A 162 -6.35 -0.74 -4.95
N ILE A 163 -5.87 -1.16 -6.11
CA ILE A 163 -6.46 -0.85 -7.41
C ILE A 163 -6.61 -2.18 -8.13
N THR A 164 -7.85 -2.58 -8.38
CA THR A 164 -8.18 -3.77 -9.16
C THR A 164 -8.90 -3.33 -10.42
N VAL A 165 -8.45 -3.83 -11.57
CA VAL A 165 -9.05 -3.57 -12.87
C VAL A 165 -9.43 -4.88 -13.53
N THR A 166 -10.57 -4.92 -14.19
CA THR A 166 -10.99 -6.08 -14.97
C THR A 166 -11.04 -5.61 -16.43
N PRO A 167 -10.07 -5.99 -17.27
CA PRO A 167 -10.10 -5.64 -18.67
C PRO A 167 -11.18 -6.42 -19.42
N ASP A 168 -11.57 -5.94 -20.59
CA ASP A 168 -12.40 -6.70 -21.51
C ASP A 168 -11.54 -7.66 -22.32
N SER A 169 -11.83 -8.96 -22.21
CA SER A 169 -11.15 -9.99 -23.00
C SER A 169 -11.66 -10.03 -24.44
N GLY A 170 -12.82 -9.43 -24.73
CA GLY A 170 -13.37 -9.25 -26.08
C GLY A 170 -13.83 -10.52 -26.80
N ASP A 171 -13.43 -11.69 -26.32
CA ASP A 171 -13.74 -13.02 -26.85
C ASP A 171 -14.87 -13.74 -26.10
N GLY A 172 -15.49 -13.06 -25.12
CA GLY A 172 -16.51 -13.66 -24.26
C GLY A 172 -15.96 -14.63 -23.22
N SER A 173 -14.63 -14.76 -23.10
CA SER A 173 -14.01 -15.50 -22.01
C SER A 173 -14.21 -14.78 -20.67
N GLN A 174 -13.99 -15.51 -19.58
CA GLN A 174 -14.10 -14.95 -18.24
C GLN A 174 -13.00 -13.92 -18.04
N ASN A 175 -13.38 -12.66 -17.87
CA ASN A 175 -12.43 -11.60 -17.58
C ASN A 175 -11.74 -11.85 -16.22
N GLU A 176 -10.43 -11.70 -16.22
CA GLU A 176 -9.58 -11.87 -15.04
C GLU A 176 -9.32 -10.53 -14.37
N ASP A 177 -9.46 -10.47 -13.05
CA ASP A 177 -9.12 -9.30 -12.27
C ASP A 177 -7.59 -9.13 -12.21
N ILE A 178 -7.12 -7.96 -12.64
CA ILE A 178 -5.72 -7.53 -12.51
C ILE A 178 -5.63 -6.63 -11.29
N ASN A 179 -4.84 -7.03 -10.28
CA ASN A 179 -4.52 -6.16 -9.17
C ASN A 179 -3.24 -5.36 -9.46
N LEU A 180 -3.40 -4.06 -9.68
CA LEU A 180 -2.32 -3.15 -10.04
C LEU A 180 -1.52 -2.64 -8.82
N LEU A 181 -2.02 -2.83 -7.60
CA LEU A 181 -1.35 -2.42 -6.36
C LEU A 181 -1.05 -3.56 -5.38
N ASP A 182 -1.57 -4.77 -5.57
CA ASP A 182 -1.12 -5.93 -4.76
C ASP A 182 0.32 -6.35 -5.05
N THR A 183 0.98 -5.70 -6.01
CA THR A 183 2.33 -6.02 -6.46
C THR A 183 3.43 -5.25 -5.73
N LEU A 184 3.22 -4.87 -4.46
CA LEU A 184 4.27 -5.22 -3.49
C LEU A 184 4.60 -6.69 -3.77
N LEU A 185 5.87 -7.07 -4.00
CA LEU A 185 6.26 -8.48 -4.09
C LEU A 185 5.86 -9.15 -2.78
N SER A 186 4.61 -9.58 -2.70
CA SER A 186 3.95 -9.97 -1.48
C SER A 186 4.15 -11.46 -1.38
N VAL A 187 5.31 -11.80 -0.82
CA VAL A 187 5.59 -13.19 -0.52
C VAL A 187 4.76 -13.56 0.69
N LYS A 188 3.69 -14.31 0.45
CA LYS A 188 2.91 -14.94 1.51
C LYS A 188 3.66 -16.18 1.97
N GLY A 189 4.03 -16.20 3.25
CA GLY A 189 4.63 -17.35 3.90
C GLY A 189 4.20 -17.43 5.35
N GLU A 190 4.11 -18.66 5.86
CA GLU A 190 3.93 -18.87 7.30
C GLU A 190 5.28 -18.66 7.99
N ILE A 191 5.27 -17.77 8.99
CA ILE A 191 6.42 -17.55 9.87
C ILE A 191 6.13 -18.31 11.16
N ALA A 192 6.99 -19.28 11.49
CA ALA A 192 6.92 -20.01 12.75
C ALA A 192 7.99 -19.47 13.71
N PRO A 193 7.66 -18.48 14.58
CA PRO A 193 8.62 -17.96 15.53
C PRO A 193 8.92 -18.99 16.63
N ALA A 194 10.10 -18.91 17.24
CA ALA A 194 10.51 -19.82 18.32
C ALA A 194 9.64 -19.67 19.58
N SER A 195 9.08 -18.48 19.80
CA SER A 195 8.09 -18.20 20.85
C SER A 195 7.23 -16.98 20.49
N GLU A 196 6.22 -16.66 21.31
CA GLU A 196 5.44 -15.43 21.19
C GLU A 196 6.15 -14.17 21.72
N ALA A 197 7.41 -14.31 22.20
CA ALA A 197 8.18 -13.16 22.66
C ALA A 197 8.46 -12.19 21.49
N PRO A 198 8.34 -10.86 21.69
CA PRO A 198 8.51 -9.87 20.61
C PRO A 198 9.82 -9.98 19.83
N ASN A 199 10.93 -10.30 20.52
CA ASN A 199 12.23 -10.47 19.90
C ASN A 199 12.29 -11.67 18.95
N ASP A 200 11.63 -12.77 19.31
CA ASP A 200 11.61 -14.00 18.51
C ASP A 200 10.73 -13.83 17.26
N VAL A 201 9.59 -13.13 17.41
CA VAL A 201 8.72 -12.75 16.30
C VAL A 201 9.45 -11.82 15.33
N TYR A 202 10.13 -10.80 15.84
CA TYR A 202 10.91 -9.89 15.02
C TYR A 202 12.06 -10.61 14.30
N ALA A 203 12.81 -11.47 14.99
CA ALA A 203 13.92 -12.22 14.40
C ALA A 203 13.44 -13.14 13.26
N ALA A 204 12.35 -13.88 13.47
CA ALA A 204 11.77 -14.76 12.46
C ALA A 204 11.26 -13.97 11.24
N THR A 205 10.62 -12.82 11.48
CA THR A 205 10.12 -11.96 10.40
C THR A 205 11.25 -11.28 9.63
N SER A 206 12.26 -10.79 10.31
CA SER A 206 13.44 -10.18 9.70
C SER A 206 14.18 -11.19 8.81
N ALA A 207 14.35 -12.43 9.28
CA ALA A 207 14.94 -13.51 8.48
C ALA A 207 14.12 -13.83 7.22
N PHE A 208 12.79 -13.86 7.34
CA PHE A 208 11.87 -14.07 6.21
C PHE A 208 12.00 -12.95 5.16
N VAL A 209 11.98 -11.69 5.61
CA VAL A 209 12.16 -10.52 4.75
C VAL A 209 13.51 -10.56 4.03
N GLN A 210 14.60 -10.84 4.76
CA GLN A 210 15.95 -10.96 4.20
C GLN A 210 16.05 -12.02 3.11
N PHE A 211 15.49 -13.20 3.38
CA PHE A 211 15.50 -14.32 2.44
C PHE A 211 14.82 -13.94 1.12
N HIS A 212 13.61 -13.37 1.18
CA HIS A 212 12.87 -13.02 -0.04
C HIS A 212 13.46 -11.81 -0.76
N LEU A 213 13.98 -10.83 -0.03
CA LEU A 213 14.69 -9.72 -0.64
C LEU A 213 15.89 -10.23 -1.46
N ALA A 214 16.62 -11.22 -0.96
CA ALA A 214 17.74 -11.84 -1.68
C ALA A 214 17.34 -12.58 -2.97
N GLN A 215 16.13 -13.18 -3.01
CA GLN A 215 15.65 -13.91 -4.18
C GLN A 215 15.13 -13.02 -5.31
N HIS A 216 14.65 -11.81 -5.00
CA HIS A 216 14.12 -10.85 -5.97
C HIS A 216 15.17 -9.84 -6.47
N GLY A 217 16.41 -10.31 -6.68
CA GLY A 217 17.53 -9.54 -7.22
C GLY A 217 17.39 -9.25 -8.71
#